data_AF-A0A7Y5QPG7-F1
#
_entry.id   AF-A0A7Y5QPG7-F1
#
_cell.length_a   1.000
_cell.length_b   1.000
_cell.length_c   1.000
_cell.angle_alpha   90.00
_cell.angle_beta   90.00
_cell.angle_gamma   90.00
#
_symmetry.space_group_name_H-M   'P 1'
#
loop_
_entity.id
_entity.type
_entity.pdbx_description
1 polymer ?
#
loop_
_entity_poly.entity_id
_entity_poly.type
_entity_poly.pdbx_seq_one_letter_code
_entity_poly.pdbx_strand_id
1 'polypeptide(L)'
;GIEVPVEGAGGRRRVTMVGAEARRVAARVVPVLTPQGGTPDQVRDAVGRIESAGDAERYLRWLARNRRTRRDYMRRKDIVTGLRVAPSHEYDTLGVQGLEACLAVEMAVNEENERMALESEIAMLEDAWREAEEIAAIADGLALPAEVQERLATLKRSSPP
;
A
#
# COMPACT_ATOMS: atom_id res chain seq x y z
N GLY A 1 -12.93 12.87 7.47
CA GLY A 1 -13.94 12.88 6.40
C GLY A 1 -13.36 13.56 5.19
N ILE A 2 -13.82 13.17 3.99
CA ILE A 2 -13.46 13.78 2.70
C ILE A 2 -14.66 14.59 2.24
N GLU A 3 -14.43 15.84 1.86
CA GLU A 3 -15.45 16.67 1.24
C GLU A 3 -15.35 16.54 -0.27
N VAL A 4 -16.45 16.17 -0.92
CA VAL A 4 -16.51 16.04 -2.38
C VAL A 4 -17.61 16.95 -2.92
N PRO A 5 -17.35 17.74 -3.98
CA PRO A 5 -18.40 18.48 -4.67
C PRO A 5 -19.28 17.51 -5.45
N VAL A 6 -20.60 17.60 -5.23
CA VAL A 6 -21.61 16.80 -5.91
C VAL A 6 -22.55 17.76 -6.65
N GLU A 7 -22.74 17.53 -7.94
CA GLU A 7 -23.74 18.25 -8.73
C GLU A 7 -25.10 17.58 -8.55
N GLY A 8 -26.13 18.39 -8.28
CA GLY A 8 -27.52 17.97 -8.21
C GLY A 8 -28.45 19.03 -8.78
N ALA A 9 -29.73 18.69 -8.88
CA ALA A 9 -30.77 19.54 -9.49
C ALA A 9 -30.91 20.96 -8.86
N GLY A 10 -30.29 21.21 -7.69
CA GLY A 10 -30.25 22.51 -7.01
C GLY A 10 -28.88 23.20 -6.97
N GLY A 11 -27.91 22.78 -7.79
CA GLY A 11 -26.56 23.35 -7.85
C GLY A 11 -25.49 22.50 -7.17
N ARG A 12 -24.28 23.08 -7.02
CA ARG A 12 -23.09 22.39 -6.51
C ARG A 12 -23.11 22.34 -4.98
N ARG A 13 -23.29 21.15 -4.40
CA ARG A 13 -23.27 20.93 -2.94
C ARG A 13 -22.00 20.18 -2.52
N ARG A 14 -21.50 20.42 -1.31
CA ARG A 14 -20.42 19.61 -0.73
C ARG A 14 -21.02 18.53 0.15
N VAL A 15 -20.62 17.28 -0.09
CA VAL A 15 -20.98 16.14 0.76
C VAL A 15 -19.73 15.71 1.52
N THR A 16 -19.88 15.47 2.83
CA THR A 16 -18.81 14.92 3.66
C THR A 16 -18.97 13.42 3.75
N MET A 17 -17.99 12.70 3.23
CA MET A 17 -17.90 11.24 3.31
C MET A 17 -17.03 10.86 4.52
N VAL A 18 -17.38 9.78 5.21
CA VAL A 18 -16.64 9.30 6.40
C VAL A 18 -16.42 7.79 6.34
N GLY A 19 -15.50 7.29 7.16
CA GLY A 19 -15.22 5.86 7.29
C GLY A 19 -14.84 5.20 5.96
N ALA A 20 -15.42 4.02 5.70
CA ALA A 20 -15.11 3.20 4.54
C ALA A 20 -15.42 3.88 3.20
N GLU A 21 -16.44 4.74 3.15
CA GLU A 21 -16.81 5.47 1.93
C GLU A 21 -15.76 6.52 1.57
N ALA A 22 -15.25 7.24 2.58
CA ALA A 22 -14.12 8.15 2.41
C ALA A 22 -12.86 7.39 1.93
N ARG A 23 -12.53 6.23 2.51
CA ARG A 23 -11.39 5.43 2.08
C ARG A 23 -11.50 5.02 0.61
N ARG A 24 -12.65 4.52 0.16
CA ARG A 24 -12.88 4.13 -1.24
C ARG A 24 -12.70 5.29 -2.21
N VAL A 25 -13.18 6.48 -1.85
CA VAL A 25 -13.01 7.67 -2.69
C VAL A 25 -11.57 8.14 -2.70
N ALA A 26 -10.89 8.17 -1.55
CA ALA A 26 -9.47 8.50 -1.50
C ALA A 26 -8.64 7.55 -2.38
N ALA A 27 -8.90 6.24 -2.34
CA ALA A 27 -8.18 5.24 -3.12
C ALA A 27 -8.27 5.49 -4.64
N ARG A 28 -9.34 6.16 -5.11
CA ARG A 28 -9.52 6.52 -6.53
C ARG A 28 -9.02 7.90 -6.88
N VAL A 29 -9.08 8.84 -5.95
CA VAL A 29 -8.74 10.26 -6.19
C VAL A 29 -7.25 10.52 -6.00
N VAL A 30 -6.65 9.95 -4.95
CA VAL A 30 -5.26 10.25 -4.57
C VAL A 30 -4.26 9.89 -5.69
N PRO A 31 -4.36 8.73 -6.38
CA PRO A 31 -3.44 8.41 -7.49
C PRO A 31 -3.48 9.42 -8.65
N VAL A 32 -4.63 10.08 -8.85
CA VAL A 32 -4.77 11.11 -9.90
C VAL A 32 -4.07 12.41 -9.51
N LEU A 33 -3.88 12.66 -8.20
CA LEU A 33 -3.10 13.79 -7.69
C LEU A 33 -1.59 13.54 -7.75
N THR A 34 -1.18 12.28 -7.90
CA THR A 34 0.22 11.81 -7.95
C THR A 34 0.49 10.97 -9.21
N PRO A 35 0.14 11.44 -10.43
CA PRO A 35 0.13 10.58 -11.62
C PRO A 35 1.52 10.06 -12.05
N GLN A 36 2.58 10.74 -11.62
CA GLN A 36 3.98 10.37 -11.88
C GLN A 36 4.63 9.68 -10.67
N GLY A 37 3.88 9.48 -9.58
CA GLY A 37 4.41 9.07 -8.29
C GLY A 37 5.31 10.13 -7.65
N GLY A 38 6.12 9.68 -6.69
CA GLY A 38 7.15 10.48 -6.03
C GLY A 38 8.56 10.02 -6.40
N THR A 39 9.53 10.92 -6.30
CA THR A 39 10.94 10.51 -6.33
C THR A 39 11.27 9.63 -5.11
N PRO A 40 12.36 8.85 -5.14
CA PRO A 40 12.78 8.05 -3.99
C PRO A 40 12.94 8.87 -2.69
N ASP A 41 13.41 10.12 -2.80
CA ASP A 41 13.51 11.04 -1.66
C ASP A 41 12.13 11.43 -1.11
N GLN A 42 11.17 11.74 -1.99
CA GLN A 42 9.82 12.12 -1.58
C GLN A 42 9.05 10.95 -0.96
N VAL A 43 9.27 9.72 -1.46
CA VAL A 43 8.72 8.51 -0.87
C VAL A 43 9.31 8.28 0.52
N ARG A 44 10.64 8.40 0.67
CA ARG A 44 11.32 8.31 1.97
C ARG A 44 10.79 9.34 2.96
N ASP A 45 10.60 10.59 2.52
CA ASP A 45 10.04 11.65 3.37
C ASP A 45 8.59 11.35 3.76
N ALA A 46 7.79 10.83 2.84
CA ALA A 46 6.41 10.41 3.12
C ALA A 46 6.37 9.27 4.16
N VAL A 47 7.23 8.27 4.03
CA VAL A 47 7.38 7.17 5.01
C VAL A 47 7.81 7.73 6.36
N GLY A 48 8.84 8.58 6.40
CA GLY A 48 9.31 9.19 7.65
C GLY A 48 8.23 10.00 8.38
N ARG A 49 7.32 10.64 7.64
CA ARG A 49 6.15 11.33 8.22
C ARG A 49 5.13 10.35 8.82
N ILE A 50 4.88 9.21 8.17
CA ILE A 50 4.00 8.17 8.70
C ILE A 50 4.60 7.58 9.99
N GLU A 51 5.87 7.21 9.95
CA GLU A 51 6.60 6.64 11.09
C GLU A 51 6.69 7.61 12.26
N SER A 52 6.94 8.90 12.00
CA SER A 52 6.95 9.94 13.04
C SER A 52 5.57 10.11 13.70
N ALA A 53 4.49 9.82 12.97
CA ALA A 53 3.15 9.76 13.53
C ALA A 53 2.84 8.40 14.19
N GLY A 54 3.72 7.41 14.11
CA GLY A 54 3.59 6.07 14.67
C GLY A 54 2.92 5.07 13.73
N ASP A 55 1.86 5.47 13.02
CA ASP A 55 1.17 4.64 12.03
C ASP A 55 0.41 5.50 11.00
N ALA A 56 0.01 4.85 9.90
CA ALA A 56 -0.68 5.48 8.79
C ALA A 56 -2.03 6.11 9.20
N GLU A 57 -2.79 5.47 10.09
CA GLU A 57 -4.08 5.98 10.56
C GLU A 57 -3.92 7.21 11.45
N ARG A 58 -2.91 7.23 12.32
CA ARG A 58 -2.57 8.36 13.17
C ARG A 58 -2.04 9.51 12.33
N TYR A 59 -1.26 9.25 11.29
CA TYR A 59 -0.85 10.25 10.32
C TYR A 59 -2.06 10.88 9.60
N LEU A 60 -2.99 10.08 9.06
CA LEU A 60 -4.21 10.59 8.41
C LEU A 60 -5.05 11.46 9.36
N ARG A 61 -5.21 11.00 10.62
CA ARG A 61 -5.92 11.75 11.67
C ARG A 61 -5.21 13.04 12.05
N TRP A 62 -3.88 13.05 12.02
CA TRP A 62 -3.08 14.24 12.27
C TRP A 62 -3.18 15.23 11.10
N LEU A 63 -3.06 14.75 9.85
CA LEU A 63 -3.16 15.57 8.64
C LEU A 63 -4.53 16.23 8.51
N ALA A 64 -5.60 15.50 8.85
CA ALA A 64 -6.95 16.04 8.85
C ALA A 64 -7.13 17.22 9.83
N ARG A 65 -6.38 17.24 10.94
CA ARG A 65 -6.41 18.31 11.97
C ARG A 65 -5.43 19.45 11.66
N ASN A 66 -4.34 19.16 10.96
CA ASN A 66 -3.24 20.10 10.71
C ASN A 66 -3.17 20.52 9.23
N ARG A 67 -4.31 20.82 8.61
CA ARG A 67 -4.34 21.27 7.22
C ARG A 67 -3.61 22.60 7.09
N ARG A 68 -2.48 22.64 6.37
CA ARG A 68 -1.83 23.90 5.96
C ARG A 68 -2.83 24.81 5.28
N THR A 69 -2.90 26.07 5.72
CA THR A 69 -3.54 27.12 4.94
C THR A 69 -2.55 27.66 3.91
N ARG A 70 -3.06 28.30 2.84
CA ARG A 70 -2.22 29.01 1.86
C ARG A 70 -1.29 30.04 2.51
N ARG A 71 -1.69 30.59 3.67
CA ARG A 71 -0.89 31.52 4.49
C ARG A 71 0.27 30.81 5.20
N ASP A 72 0.10 29.57 5.62
CA ASP A 72 1.13 28.79 6.33
C ASP A 72 2.20 28.28 5.35
N TYR A 73 1.80 27.93 4.13
CA TYR A 73 2.73 27.67 3.01
C TYR A 73 3.68 28.85 2.77
N MET A 74 3.14 30.08 2.75
CA MET A 74 3.95 31.30 2.58
C MET A 74 4.97 31.53 3.72
N ARG A 75 4.76 30.93 4.91
CA ARG A 75 5.68 31.01 6.05
C ARG A 75 6.82 29.97 6.01
N ARG A 76 6.90 29.16 4.95
CA ARG A 76 7.99 28.22 4.66
C ARG A 76 8.35 27.32 5.84
N LYS A 77 7.40 26.71 6.54
CA LYS A 77 7.69 25.68 7.54
C LYS A 77 6.85 24.43 7.30
N ASP A 78 7.51 23.29 7.38
CA ASP A 78 6.89 21.99 7.36
C ASP A 78 6.07 21.79 8.64
N ILE A 79 4.86 21.24 8.52
CA ILE A 79 3.96 21.05 9.67
C ILE A 79 4.32 19.82 10.50
N VAL A 80 4.97 18.82 9.91
CA VAL A 80 5.42 17.60 10.60
C VAL A 80 6.78 17.85 11.24
N THR A 81 7.74 18.37 10.46
CA THR A 81 9.15 18.45 10.87
C THR A 81 9.57 19.85 11.35
N GLY A 82 8.78 20.88 11.07
CA GLY A 82 9.13 22.27 11.40
C GLY A 82 10.20 22.91 10.49
N LEU A 83 10.75 22.15 9.53
CA LEU A 83 11.85 22.56 8.65
C LEU A 83 11.38 23.48 7.50
N ARG A 84 12.30 24.26 6.91
CA ARG A 84 11.96 25.08 5.74
C ARG A 84 11.80 24.21 4.49
N VAL A 85 10.64 24.30 3.83
CA VAL A 85 10.36 23.60 2.57
C VAL A 85 10.59 24.53 1.38
N ALA A 86 11.28 24.05 0.35
CA ALA A 86 11.47 24.77 -0.91
C ALA A 86 10.14 24.84 -1.70
N PRO A 87 9.92 25.89 -2.52
CA PRO A 87 8.70 26.00 -3.30
C PRO A 87 8.70 24.99 -4.45
N SER A 88 7.93 23.91 -4.33
CA SER A 88 7.56 23.04 -5.45
C SER A 88 6.20 23.44 -6.02
N HIS A 89 5.99 23.14 -7.31
CA HIS A 89 4.98 23.74 -8.19
C HIS A 89 3.53 23.29 -7.92
N GLU A 90 2.58 24.19 -8.25
CA GLU A 90 1.12 24.05 -8.51
C GLU A 90 0.24 23.20 -7.57
N TYR A 91 -0.81 23.80 -6.98
CA TYR A 91 -1.58 23.19 -5.88
C TYR A 91 -3.10 23.34 -5.95
N ASP A 92 -3.81 22.21 -5.77
CA ASP A 92 -5.15 22.08 -5.16
C ASP A 92 -5.02 21.85 -3.62
N THR A 93 -6.12 21.70 -2.88
CA THR A 93 -6.25 21.64 -1.41
C THR A 93 -5.30 20.65 -0.73
N LEU A 94 -5.02 19.50 -1.36
CA LEU A 94 -4.00 18.54 -0.91
C LEU A 94 -2.58 18.93 -1.34
N GLY A 95 -2.44 19.59 -2.48
CA GLY A 95 -1.20 20.18 -2.93
C GLY A 95 -0.61 21.19 -1.92
N VAL A 96 -1.45 21.96 -1.23
CA VAL A 96 -0.97 22.89 -0.17
C VAL A 96 -0.19 22.16 0.94
N GLN A 97 -0.40 20.84 1.11
CA GLN A 97 0.35 19.99 2.06
C GLN A 97 1.70 19.47 1.53
N GLY A 98 1.97 19.58 0.22
CA GLY A 98 3.13 19.03 -0.47
C GLY A 98 2.90 17.62 -1.03
N LEU A 99 3.70 17.22 -2.04
CA LEU A 99 3.57 15.93 -2.70
C LEU A 99 3.76 14.75 -1.74
N GLU A 100 4.64 14.88 -0.75
CA GLU A 100 4.92 13.82 0.22
C GLU A 100 3.69 13.55 1.11
N ALA A 101 2.82 14.56 1.31
CA ALA A 101 1.57 14.35 2.03
C ALA A 101 0.56 13.56 1.19
N CYS A 102 0.50 13.80 -0.13
CA CYS A 102 -0.32 13.00 -1.04
C CYS A 102 0.16 11.54 -1.08
N LEU A 103 1.48 11.33 -1.22
CA LEU A 103 2.08 9.99 -1.20
C LEU A 103 1.80 9.26 0.12
N ALA A 104 1.94 9.95 1.25
CA ALA A 104 1.62 9.35 2.55
C ALA A 104 0.14 8.99 2.69
N VAL A 105 -0.78 9.79 2.13
CA VAL A 105 -2.22 9.45 2.08
C VAL A 105 -2.45 8.27 1.16
N GLU A 106 -1.77 8.20 0.02
CA GLU A 106 -1.86 7.11 -0.95
C GLU A 106 -1.49 5.79 -0.30
N MET A 107 -0.28 5.71 0.28
CA MET A 107 0.21 4.54 1.01
C MET A 107 -0.74 4.15 2.14
N ALA A 108 -1.18 5.11 2.96
CA ALA A 108 -2.09 4.84 4.08
C ALA A 108 -3.47 4.31 3.67
N VAL A 109 -3.95 4.69 2.48
CA VAL A 109 -5.26 4.25 1.98
C VAL A 109 -5.16 2.91 1.27
N ASN A 110 -4.02 2.59 0.67
CA ASN A 110 -3.85 1.39 -0.14
C ASN A 110 -3.22 0.19 0.60
N GLU A 111 -2.54 0.42 1.72
CA GLU A 111 -1.84 -0.62 2.50
C GLU A 111 -2.69 -1.88 2.77
N GLU A 112 -3.96 -1.71 3.14
CA GLU A 112 -4.85 -2.85 3.40
C GLU A 112 -5.24 -3.60 2.12
N ASN A 113 -5.44 -2.89 1.01
CA ASN A 113 -5.73 -3.54 -0.28
C ASN A 113 -4.50 -4.30 -0.79
N GLU A 114 -3.32 -3.71 -0.61
CA GLU A 114 -2.03 -4.34 -0.97
C GLU A 114 -1.80 -5.58 -0.12
N ARG A 115 -2.06 -5.53 1.19
CA ARG A 115 -1.98 -6.69 2.08
C ARG A 115 -2.89 -7.83 1.61
N MET A 116 -4.15 -7.53 1.29
CA MET A 116 -5.08 -8.54 0.78
C MET A 116 -4.65 -9.12 -0.58
N ALA A 117 -4.12 -8.28 -1.48
CA ALA A 117 -3.62 -8.73 -2.77
C ALA A 117 -2.42 -9.68 -2.60
N LEU A 118 -1.47 -9.32 -1.73
CA LEU A 118 -0.30 -10.14 -1.41
C LEU A 118 -0.68 -11.47 -0.76
N GLU A 119 -1.64 -11.48 0.17
CA GLU A 119 -2.15 -12.73 0.77
C GLU A 119 -2.76 -13.66 -0.28
N SER A 120 -3.49 -13.11 -1.26
CA SER A 120 -4.01 -13.89 -2.38
C SER A 120 -2.91 -14.40 -3.30
N GLU A 121 -1.89 -13.59 -3.59
CA GLU A 121 -0.75 -14.01 -4.42
C GLU A 121 0.03 -15.16 -3.75
N ILE A 122 0.26 -15.09 -2.44
CA ILE A 122 0.91 -16.15 -1.67
C ILE A 122 0.11 -17.45 -1.77
N ALA A 123 -1.22 -17.40 -1.57
CA ALA A 123 -2.06 -18.59 -1.67
C ALA A 123 -1.97 -19.25 -3.06
N MET A 124 -1.94 -18.45 -4.14
CA MET A 124 -1.75 -18.98 -5.49
C MET A 124 -0.37 -19.63 -5.69
N LEU A 125 0.67 -19.05 -5.11
CA LEU A 125 2.03 -19.61 -5.17
C LEU A 125 2.15 -20.91 -4.38
N GLU A 126 1.50 -21.03 -3.22
CA GLU A 126 1.48 -22.24 -2.41
C GLU A 126 0.79 -23.41 -3.12
N ASP A 127 -0.33 -23.16 -3.79
CA ASP A 127 -1.02 -24.19 -4.58
C ASP A 127 -0.19 -24.63 -5.79
N ALA A 128 0.42 -23.68 -6.52
CA ALA A 128 1.31 -24.00 -7.64
C ALA A 128 2.55 -24.79 -7.18
N TRP A 129 3.09 -24.47 -6.00
CA TRP A 129 4.20 -25.21 -5.43
C TRP A 129 3.80 -26.64 -5.07
N ARG A 130 2.62 -26.85 -4.45
CA ARG A 130 2.10 -28.18 -4.14
C ARG A 130 1.92 -29.04 -5.40
N GLU A 131 1.35 -28.46 -6.45
CA GLU A 131 1.19 -29.16 -7.74
C GLU A 131 2.56 -29.56 -8.32
N ALA A 132 3.55 -28.67 -8.26
CA ALA A 132 4.90 -28.97 -8.73
C ALA A 132 5.55 -30.11 -7.92
N GLU A 133 5.33 -30.17 -6.60
CA GLU A 133 5.79 -31.27 -5.76
C GLU A 133 5.12 -32.60 -6.10
N GLU A 134 3.81 -32.59 -6.36
CA GLU A 134 3.08 -33.78 -6.80
C GLU A 134 3.61 -34.30 -8.15
N ILE A 135 3.84 -33.39 -9.11
CA ILE A 135 4.43 -33.74 -10.42
C ILE A 135 5.83 -34.32 -10.25
N ALA A 136 6.67 -33.72 -9.42
CA ALA A 136 8.02 -34.21 -9.14
C ALA A 136 7.99 -35.62 -8.53
N ALA A 137 7.09 -35.87 -7.57
CA ALA A 137 6.94 -37.18 -6.95
C ALA A 137 6.49 -38.25 -7.95
N ILE A 138 5.59 -37.91 -8.87
CA ILE A 138 5.18 -38.79 -9.97
C ILE A 138 6.35 -39.05 -10.91
N ALA A 139 7.10 -38.02 -11.31
CA ALA A 139 8.24 -38.13 -12.21
C ALA A 139 9.35 -39.02 -11.63
N ASP A 140 9.66 -38.88 -10.33
CA ASP A 140 10.60 -39.74 -9.61
C ASP A 140 10.14 -41.21 -9.64
N GLY A 141 8.83 -41.45 -9.45
CA GLY A 141 8.23 -42.78 -9.54
C GLY A 141 8.29 -43.41 -10.94
N LEU A 142 8.24 -42.60 -12.00
CA LEU A 142 8.33 -43.05 -13.40
C LEU A 142 9.78 -43.24 -13.88
N ALA A 143 10.72 -42.45 -13.36
CA ALA A 143 12.11 -42.44 -13.81
C ALA A 143 12.94 -43.61 -13.26
N LEU A 144 12.49 -44.27 -12.19
CA LEU A 144 13.24 -45.34 -11.52
C LEU A 144 12.76 -46.74 -11.96
N PRO A 145 13.66 -47.62 -12.46
CA PRO A 145 13.35 -49.03 -12.68
C PRO A 145 12.85 -49.71 -11.40
N ALA A 146 11.92 -50.68 -11.53
CA ALA A 146 11.28 -51.36 -10.38
C ALA A 146 12.29 -51.97 -9.38
N GLU A 147 13.42 -52.48 -9.88
CA GLU A 147 14.49 -53.07 -9.08
C GLU A 147 15.20 -52.05 -8.17
N VAL A 148 15.29 -50.79 -8.60
CA VAL A 148 15.85 -49.68 -7.79
C VAL A 148 14.84 -49.24 -6.73
N GLN A 149 13.54 -49.24 -7.05
CA GLN A 149 12.48 -48.90 -6.10
C GLN A 149 12.39 -49.92 -4.94
N GLU A 150 12.47 -51.23 -5.22
CA GLU A 150 12.48 -52.28 -4.19
C GLU A 150 13.69 -52.19 -3.25
N ARG A 151 14.87 -51.90 -3.81
CA ARG A 151 16.09 -51.68 -3.01
C ARG A 151 15.98 -50.46 -2.11
N LEU A 152 15.45 -49.35 -2.62
CA LEU A 152 15.24 -48.13 -1.83
C LEU A 152 14.23 -48.34 -0.69
N ALA A 153 13.13 -49.06 -0.97
CA ALA A 153 12.12 -49.39 0.04
C ALA A 153 12.70 -50.27 1.16
N THR A 154 13.59 -51.18 0.81
CA THR A 154 14.27 -52.06 1.79
C THR A 154 15.22 -51.28 2.69
N LEU A 155 15.96 -50.31 2.13
CA LEU A 155 16.86 -49.44 2.90
C LEU A 155 16.11 -48.47 3.82
N LYS A 156 14.97 -47.91 3.39
CA LYS A 156 14.12 -47.06 4.25
C LYS A 156 13.56 -47.82 5.47
N ARG A 157 13.33 -49.14 5.34
CA ARG A 157 12.86 -49.99 6.44
C ARG A 157 13.96 -50.45 7.39
N SER A 158 15.22 -50.44 6.95
CA SER A 158 16.37 -50.88 7.76
C SER A 158 17.16 -49.75 8.42
N SER A 159 16.84 -48.49 8.13
CA SER A 159 17.35 -47.34 8.88
C SER A 159 16.58 -47.21 10.21
N PRO A 160 17.24 -47.29 11.38
CA PRO A 160 16.60 -46.93 12.64
C PRO A 160 16.42 -45.40 12.73
N PRO A 161 15.48 -44.91 13.58
CA PRO A 161 15.21 -43.48 13.73
C PRO A 161 16.40 -42.68 14.25
#